data_AF-A0A2P5Y5A5-F1
#
_entry.id   AF-A0A2P5Y5A5-F1
#
_cell.length_a   1.000
_cell.length_b   1.000
_cell.length_c   1.000
_cell.angle_alpha   90.00
_cell.angle_beta   90.00
_cell.angle_gamma   90.00
#
_symmetry.space_group_name_H-M   'P 1'
#
loop_
_entity.id
_entity.type
_entity.pdbx_description
1 polymer ?
#
loop_
_entity_poly.entity_id
_entity_poly.type
_entity_poly.pdbx_seq_one_letter_code
_entity_poly.pdbx_strand_id
1 'polypeptide(L)'
;MVANRRMARSMNVEIYSRCFETFQVTETIVRRPNIPPRSYGVYLRNRWCDWRRFQTLHYPCAHVVASCAKVSLNVEQFVNDVYRLERTLRVWENEFPVLPDLSTWEVALTTYKLVPDRGLCRNLKGRL
;
A
#
# COMPACT_ATOMS: atom_id res chain seq x y z
N MET A 1 -4.04 2.28 7.47
CA MET A 1 -3.06 1.82 8.48
C MET A 1 -3.48 0.63 9.35
N VAL A 2 -4.77 0.44 9.67
CA VAL A 2 -5.25 -0.59 10.64
C VAL A 2 -4.73 -2.00 10.32
N ALA A 3 -4.78 -2.43 9.06
CA ALA A 3 -4.27 -3.74 8.64
C ALA A 3 -2.77 -3.91 8.94
N ASN A 4 -1.95 -2.91 8.62
CA ASN A 4 -0.51 -2.94 8.88
C ASN A 4 -0.20 -2.99 10.39
N ARG A 5 -0.96 -2.24 11.20
CA ARG A 5 -0.85 -2.30 12.68
C ARG A 5 -1.21 -3.69 13.23
N ARG A 6 -2.21 -4.36 12.64
CA ARG A 6 -2.59 -5.72 13.04
C ARG A 6 -1.49 -6.72 12.70
N MET A 7 -0.92 -6.65 11.49
CA MET A 7 0.16 -7.54 11.07
C MET A 7 1.45 -7.33 11.87
N ALA A 8 1.79 -6.09 12.19
CA ALA A 8 2.99 -5.75 12.96
C ALA A 8 3.05 -6.44 14.33
N ARG A 9 1.89 -6.76 14.94
CA ARG A 9 1.82 -7.39 16.26
C ARG A 9 2.35 -8.83 16.31
N SER A 10 2.40 -9.52 15.18
CA SER A 10 2.91 -10.89 15.09
C SER A 10 4.36 -10.98 14.62
N MET A 11 5.05 -9.84 14.47
CA MET A 11 6.42 -9.78 13.98
C MET A 11 7.41 -9.64 15.14
N ASN A 12 8.58 -10.24 15.00
CA ASN A 12 9.72 -9.97 15.88
C ASN A 12 10.60 -8.88 15.23
N VAL A 13 11.14 -7.97 16.05
CA VAL A 13 12.02 -6.89 15.58
C VAL A 13 13.31 -6.88 16.38
N GLU A 14 14.41 -7.04 15.65
CA GLU A 14 15.77 -6.92 16.14
C GLU A 14 16.36 -5.57 15.68
N ILE A 15 17.09 -4.93 16.59
CA ILE A 15 17.73 -3.65 16.33
C ILE A 15 19.16 -3.95 15.85
N TYR A 16 19.43 -3.69 14.58
CA TYR A 16 20.77 -3.87 14.03
C TYR A 16 21.65 -2.65 14.31
N SER A 17 21.10 -1.45 14.09
CA SER A 17 21.73 -0.20 14.50
C SER A 17 20.69 0.84 14.88
N ARG A 18 20.71 1.27 16.14
CA ARG A 18 19.83 2.34 16.62
C ARG A 18 20.21 3.69 16.02
N CYS A 19 21.50 3.98 15.87
CA CYS A 19 21.99 5.25 15.32
C CYS A 19 21.64 5.44 13.84
N PHE A 20 21.57 4.34 13.08
CA PHE A 20 21.21 4.37 11.66
C PHE A 20 19.73 4.02 11.40
N GLU A 21 18.95 3.77 12.45
CA GLU A 21 17.55 3.33 12.37
C GLU A 21 17.37 2.10 11.45
N THR A 22 18.27 1.12 11.62
CA THR A 22 18.29 -0.13 10.86
C THR A 22 17.80 -1.28 11.72
N PHE A 23 16.84 -2.03 11.20
CA PHE A 23 16.17 -3.11 11.89
C PHE A 23 16.08 -4.35 11.00
N GLN A 24 16.05 -5.52 11.65
CA GLN A 24 15.66 -6.77 11.03
C GLN A 24 14.30 -7.18 11.61
N VAL A 25 13.34 -7.43 10.72
CA VAL A 25 11.98 -7.82 11.09
C VAL A 25 11.75 -9.25 10.63
N THR A 26 11.42 -10.12 11.58
CA THR A 26 11.14 -11.53 11.32
C THR A 26 9.65 -11.78 11.38
N GLU A 27 9.07 -12.26 10.28
CA GLU A 27 7.65 -12.58 10.15
C GLU A 27 7.46 -14.11 10.19
N THR A 28 6.72 -14.58 11.20
CA THR A 28 6.29 -15.98 11.30
C THR A 28 4.96 -16.17 10.56
N ILE A 29 4.93 -17.07 9.58
CA ILE A 29 3.71 -17.42 8.88
C ILE A 29 2.93 -18.39 9.76
N VAL A 30 2.14 -17.86 10.71
CA VAL A 30 1.40 -18.64 11.73
C VAL A 30 0.54 -19.75 11.11
N ARG A 31 0.07 -19.57 9.88
CA ARG A 31 -0.74 -20.57 9.16
C ARG A 31 0.04 -21.76 8.61
N ARG A 32 1.38 -21.74 8.66
CA ARG A 32 2.27 -22.77 8.10
C ARG A 32 3.53 -22.90 8.97
N PRO A 33 3.44 -23.56 10.14
CA PRO A 33 4.58 -23.69 11.08
C PRO A 33 5.78 -24.42 10.49
N ASN A 34 5.59 -25.24 9.44
CA ASN A 34 6.67 -25.93 8.74
C ASN A 34 7.48 -25.03 7.78
N ILE A 35 7.07 -23.76 7.59
CA ILE A 35 7.81 -22.81 6.76
C ILE A 35 8.71 -21.98 7.69
N PRO A 36 10.02 -21.87 7.39
CA PRO A 36 10.91 -21.05 8.18
C PRO A 36 10.46 -19.59 8.18
N PRO A 37 10.64 -18.86 9.30
CA PRO A 37 10.35 -17.43 9.37
C PRO A 37 11.14 -16.66 8.31
N ARG A 38 10.54 -15.60 7.77
CA ARG A 38 11.23 -14.73 6.81
C ARG A 38 11.74 -13.49 7.52
N SER A 39 12.95 -13.08 7.18
CA SER A 39 13.58 -11.85 7.69
C SER A 39 13.59 -10.76 6.63
N TYR A 40 13.33 -9.54 7.05
CA TYR A 40 13.32 -8.35 6.21
C TYR A 40 14.07 -7.21 6.88
N GLY A 41 15.00 -6.60 6.15
CA GLY A 41 15.64 -5.34 6.51
C GLY A 41 14.67 -4.16 6.40
N VAL A 42 14.72 -3.29 7.40
CA VAL A 42 14.00 -2.01 7.44
C VAL A 42 15.00 -0.90 7.78
N TYR A 43 15.02 0.13 6.96
CA TYR A 43 15.92 1.28 7.05
C TYR A 43 15.05 2.53 7.07
N LEU A 44 14.70 3.00 8.27
CA LEU A 44 13.67 4.04 8.45
C LEU A 44 14.11 5.37 7.84
N ARG A 45 15.37 5.77 8.05
CA ARG A 45 15.96 7.00 7.51
C ARG A 45 15.87 7.09 5.98
N ASN A 46 16.06 5.95 5.31
CA ASN A 46 16.00 5.84 3.85
C ASN A 46 14.59 5.55 3.32
N ARG A 47 13.60 5.47 4.21
CA ARG A 47 12.22 5.06 3.90
C ARG A 47 12.16 3.76 3.10
N TRP A 48 12.95 2.77 3.53
CA TRP A 48 13.21 1.57 2.75
C TRP A 48 12.93 0.29 3.53
N CYS A 49 12.37 -0.70 2.84
CA CYS A 49 12.13 -2.06 3.35
C CYS A 49 12.39 -3.07 2.22
N ASP A 50 12.96 -4.24 2.55
CA ASP A 50 13.23 -5.33 1.59
C ASP A 50 11.99 -5.74 0.77
N TRP A 51 10.81 -5.71 1.39
CA TRP A 51 9.54 -6.05 0.73
C TRP A 51 9.09 -4.99 -0.30
N ARG A 52 9.80 -3.86 -0.42
CA ARG A 52 9.58 -2.76 -1.37
C ARG A 52 8.25 -2.02 -1.31
N ARG A 53 7.27 -2.50 -0.53
CA ARG A 53 5.96 -1.85 -0.37
C ARG A 53 6.04 -0.42 0.14
N PHE A 54 7.00 -0.13 1.01
CA PHE A 54 7.15 1.22 1.55
C PHE A 54 7.54 2.21 0.44
N GLN A 55 8.43 1.79 -0.45
CA GLN A 55 8.92 2.56 -1.57
C GLN A 55 7.84 2.71 -2.64
N THR A 56 7.15 1.61 -3.00
CA THR A 56 6.12 1.61 -4.04
C THR A 56 4.86 2.38 -3.65
N LEU A 57 4.41 2.25 -2.41
CA LEU A 57 3.18 2.90 -1.94
C LEU A 57 3.45 4.25 -1.28
N HIS A 58 4.71 4.67 -1.13
CA HIS A 58 5.07 5.86 -0.34
C HIS A 58 4.39 5.89 1.05
N TYR A 59 4.11 4.71 1.61
CA TYR A 59 3.31 4.52 2.81
C TYR A 59 3.92 3.42 3.69
N PRO A 60 3.99 3.59 5.03
CA PRO A 60 4.57 2.61 5.92
C PRO A 60 3.95 1.22 5.79
N CYS A 61 4.77 0.23 5.44
CA CYS A 61 4.36 -1.17 5.46
C CYS A 61 4.31 -1.72 6.90
N ALA A 62 3.82 -2.94 7.09
CA ALA A 62 3.74 -3.57 8.41
C ALA A 62 5.11 -3.70 9.11
N HIS A 63 6.18 -3.99 8.36
CA HIS A 63 7.55 -4.05 8.91
C HIS A 63 7.98 -2.69 9.49
N VAL A 64 7.73 -1.60 8.76
CA VAL A 64 8.02 -0.23 9.23
C VAL A 64 7.22 0.11 10.48
N VAL A 65 5.93 -0.27 10.53
CA VAL A 65 5.10 -0.09 11.73
C VAL A 65 5.68 -0.84 12.93
N ALA A 66 6.11 -2.10 12.73
CA ALA A 66 6.74 -2.90 13.78
C ALA A 66 8.06 -2.28 14.27
N SER A 67 8.93 -1.85 13.35
CA SER A 67 10.19 -1.17 13.67
C SER A 67 9.95 0.14 14.43
N CYS A 68 8.98 0.96 14.00
CA CYS A 68 8.62 2.19 14.71
C CYS A 68 8.15 1.89 16.13
N ALA A 69 7.28 0.89 16.32
CA ALA A 69 6.81 0.48 17.63
C ALA A 69 7.95 0.02 18.56
N LYS A 70 8.95 -0.70 18.02
CA LYS A 70 10.12 -1.20 18.76
C LYS A 70 10.95 -0.09 19.39
N VAL A 71 11.04 1.07 18.74
CA VAL A 71 11.81 2.24 19.22
C VAL A 71 10.94 3.44 19.60
N SER A 72 9.63 3.22 19.77
CA SER A 72 8.67 4.26 20.16
C SER A 72 8.63 5.48 19.23
N LEU A 73 8.89 5.27 17.94
CA LEU A 73 8.74 6.31 16.92
C LEU A 73 7.30 6.42 16.44
N ASN A 74 6.84 7.64 16.19
CA ASN A 74 5.54 7.87 15.54
C ASN A 74 5.61 7.40 14.08
N VAL A 75 4.81 6.41 13.69
CA VAL A 75 4.81 5.90 12.31
C VAL A 75 4.25 6.90 11.29
N GLU A 76 3.40 7.84 11.72
CA GLU A 76 2.77 8.82 10.84
C GLU A 76 3.80 9.74 10.17
N GLN A 77 4.97 9.98 10.77
CA GLN A 77 6.05 10.78 10.18
C GLN A 77 6.63 10.14 8.89
N PHE A 78 6.40 8.84 8.71
CA PHE A 78 6.86 8.07 7.56
C PHE A 78 5.82 8.00 6.44
N VAL A 79 4.60 8.52 6.65
CA VAL A 79 3.59 8.68 5.59
C VAL A 79 4.03 9.81 4.66
N ASN A 80 4.03 9.54 3.35
CA ASN A 80 4.38 10.56 2.36
C ASN A 80 3.28 11.61 2.23
N ASP A 81 3.67 12.81 1.86
CA ASP A 81 2.80 13.98 1.79
C ASP A 81 1.77 13.92 0.66
N VAL A 82 1.94 13.04 -0.35
CA VAL A 82 0.89 12.73 -1.35
C VAL A 82 -0.43 12.29 -0.71
N TYR A 83 -0.39 11.76 0.52
CA TYR A 83 -1.56 11.36 1.29
C TYR A 83 -2.14 12.47 2.17
N ARG A 84 -1.57 13.69 2.15
CA ARG A 84 -2.16 14.83 2.86
C ARG A 84 -3.46 15.23 2.18
N LEU A 85 -4.46 15.54 3.00
CA LEU A 85 -5.77 16.00 2.53
C LEU A 85 -5.63 17.17 1.56
N GLU A 86 -4.78 18.15 1.88
CA GLU A 86 -4.49 19.29 1.00
C GLU A 86 -4.04 18.86 -0.41
N ARG A 87 -3.10 17.92 -0.53
CA ARG A 87 -2.66 17.43 -1.85
C ARG A 87 -3.76 16.66 -2.56
N THR A 88 -4.59 15.93 -1.83
CA THR A 88 -5.74 15.23 -2.41
C THR A 88 -6.79 16.22 -2.92
N LEU A 89 -7.07 17.29 -2.18
CA LEU A 89 -8.01 18.34 -2.60
C LEU A 89 -7.54 19.06 -3.85
N ARG A 90 -6.24 19.38 -3.95
CA ARG A 90 -5.65 19.99 -5.16
C ARG A 90 -5.85 19.18 -6.44
N VAL A 91 -6.01 17.85 -6.35
CA VAL A 91 -6.35 17.02 -7.53
C VAL A 91 -7.76 17.37 -8.04
N TRP A 92 -8.68 17.66 -7.13
CA TRP A 92 -10.08 18.00 -7.40
C TRP A 92 -10.34 19.50 -7.60
N GLU A 93 -9.35 20.35 -7.34
CA GLU A 93 -9.46 21.80 -7.60
C GLU A 93 -9.50 22.11 -9.10
N ASN A 94 -8.97 21.23 -9.95
CA ASN A 94 -9.04 21.41 -11.39
C ASN A 94 -10.48 21.19 -11.86
N GLU A 95 -11.01 22.10 -12.68
CA GLU A 95 -12.25 21.86 -13.39
C GLU A 95 -12.07 20.65 -14.31
N PHE A 96 -12.77 19.57 -14.01
CA PHE A 96 -12.88 18.46 -14.96
C PHE A 96 -13.70 18.98 -16.14
N PRO A 97 -13.21 18.79 -17.39
CA PRO A 97 -14.01 19.16 -18.55
C PRO A 97 -15.36 18.46 -18.45
N VAL A 98 -16.44 19.22 -18.65
CA VAL A 98 -17.77 18.64 -18.74
C VAL A 98 -17.71 17.62 -19.87
N LEU A 99 -18.21 16.41 -19.60
CA LEU A 99 -18.32 15.40 -20.65
C LEU A 99 -19.13 16.02 -21.80
N PRO A 100 -18.56 16.10 -23.02
CA PRO A 100 -19.28 16.69 -24.14
C PRO A 100 -20.57 15.91 -24.38
N ASP A 101 -21.60 16.61 -24.87
CA ASP A 101 -22.87 15.96 -25.16
C ASP A 101 -22.65 14.76 -26.07
N LEU A 102 -23.38 13.68 -25.84
CA LEU A 102 -23.18 12.42 -26.55
C LEU A 102 -23.33 12.58 -28.08
N SER A 103 -24.12 13.57 -28.53
CA SER A 103 -24.29 13.91 -29.94
C SER A 103 -23.09 14.62 -30.59
N THR A 104 -22.17 15.15 -29.77
CA THR A 104 -20.96 15.86 -30.22
C THR A 104 -19.72 14.97 -30.23
N TRP A 105 -19.84 13.70 -29.84
CA TRP A 105 -18.72 12.76 -29.89
C TRP A 105 -18.43 12.37 -31.33
N GLU A 106 -17.17 12.52 -31.77
CA GLU A 106 -16.73 12.14 -33.12
C GLU A 106 -16.87 10.63 -33.41
N VAL A 107 -17.13 9.83 -32.38
CA VAL A 107 -17.30 8.38 -32.47
C VAL A 107 -18.76 8.03 -32.20
N ALA A 108 -19.44 7.48 -33.22
CA ALA A 108 -20.77 6.89 -33.04
C ALA A 108 -20.70 5.73 -32.02
N LEU A 109 -21.30 5.90 -30.85
CA LEU A 109 -21.37 4.85 -29.81
C LEU A 109 -22.09 3.58 -30.27
N THR A 110 -22.90 3.68 -31.33
CA THR A 110 -23.68 2.58 -31.89
C THR A 110 -22.85 1.56 -32.68
N THR A 111 -21.63 1.88 -33.12
CA THR A 111 -20.78 0.92 -33.86
C THR A 111 -19.95 0.02 -32.95
N TYR A 112 -19.69 0.42 -31.70
CA TYR A 112 -18.92 -0.39 -30.76
C TYR A 112 -19.83 -0.94 -29.67
N LYS A 113 -20.30 -2.18 -29.87
CA LYS A 113 -20.86 -2.95 -28.77
C LYS A 113 -19.74 -3.14 -27.75
N LEU A 114 -19.79 -2.40 -26.64
CA LEU A 114 -18.92 -2.64 -25.50
C LEU A 114 -19.27 -4.03 -24.94
N VAL A 115 -18.53 -5.04 -25.38
CA VAL A 115 -18.63 -6.40 -24.86
C VAL A 115 -17.65 -6.48 -23.70
N PRO A 116 -18.11 -6.70 -22.45
CA PRO A 116 -17.21 -6.96 -21.34
C PRO A 116 -16.32 -8.14 -21.71
N ASP A 117 -15.01 -7.99 -21.52
CA ASP A 117 -14.09 -9.11 -21.72
C ASP A 117 -14.50 -10.26 -20.78
N ARG A 118 -14.93 -11.38 -21.37
CA ARG A 118 -15.37 -12.56 -20.63
C ARG A 118 -14.27 -13.12 -19.72
N GLY A 119 -12.98 -12.90 -20.05
CA GLY A 119 -11.85 -13.31 -19.22
C GLY A 119 -11.61 -12.40 -18.00
N LEU A 120 -12.12 -11.17 -18.04
CA LEU A 120 -12.05 -10.19 -16.95
C LEU A 120 -13.37 -10.10 -16.16
N CYS A 121 -14.44 -10.73 -16.64
CA CYS A 121 -15.68 -10.88 -15.90
C CYS A 121 -15.43 -11.63 -14.59
N ARG A 122 -15.77 -10.99 -13.47
CA ARG A 122 -15.77 -11.65 -12.16
C ARG A 122 -16.75 -12.82 -12.20
N ASN A 123 -16.32 -14.00 -11.77
CA ASN A 123 -17.20 -15.14 -11.58
C ASN A 123 -18.39 -14.74 -10.70
N LEU A 124 -19.61 -15.06 -11.13
CA LEU A 124 -20.85 -14.85 -10.34
C LEU A 124 -20.82 -15.58 -8.99
N LYS A 125 -19.97 -16.60 -8.84
CA LYS A 125 -19.69 -17.23 -7.55
C LYS A 125 -18.72 -16.38 -6.73
N GLY A 126 -19.24 -15.29 -6.17
CA GLY A 126 -18.76 -14.79 -4.89
C GLY A 126 -19.06 -15.79 -3.78
N ARG A 127 -18.21 -15.82 -2.74
CA ARG A 127 -18.44 -16.60 -1.52
C ARG A 127 -19.70 -16.07 -0.81
N LEU A 128 -20.69 -16.94 -0.60
CA LEU A 128 -21.48 -16.92 0.64
C LEU A 128 -20.58 -17.41 1.79
#